data_AF-A0A0F5I002-F1
#
_entry.id   AF-A0A0F5I002-F1
#
_cell.length_a   1.000
_cell.length_b   1.000
_cell.length_c   1.000
_cell.angle_alpha   90.00
_cell.angle_beta   90.00
_cell.angle_gamma   90.00
#
_symmetry.space_group_name_H-M   'P 1'
#
loop_
_entity.id
_entity.type
_entity.pdbx_description
1 polymer ?
#
loop_
_entity_poly.entity_id
_entity_poly.type
_entity_poly.pdbx_seq_one_letter_code
_entity_poly.pdbx_strand_id
1 'polypeptide(L)' 'MLEDIRNSKELEEYIFENDVDLRHKGSGLSVAIVEPTEEGEEMAIILNDGTEVEFPANQLSELFEAAPLERKK' A
#
# COMPACT_ATOMS: atom_id res chain seq x y z
N MET A 1 12.35 0.76 3.16
CA MET A 1 11.85 0.80 1.76
C MET A 1 10.59 -0.05 1.69
N LEU A 2 9.79 0.00 0.60
CA LEU A 2 8.56 -0.83 0.51
C LEU A 2 8.85 -2.34 0.67
N GLU A 3 10.05 -2.78 0.27
CA GLU A 3 10.55 -4.16 0.42
C GLU A 3 10.78 -4.61 1.88
N ASP A 4 10.87 -3.68 2.82
CA ASP A 4 11.09 -4.00 4.25
C ASP A 4 9.79 -4.20 5.03
N ILE A 5 8.65 -3.82 4.44
CA ILE A 5 7.35 -3.77 5.12
C ILE A 5 6.77 -5.17 5.21
N ARG A 6 6.39 -5.60 6.41
CA ARG A 6 5.89 -6.96 6.67
C ARG A 6 4.45 -7.02 7.14
N ASN A 7 3.82 -5.87 7.37
CA ASN A 7 2.43 -5.78 7.84
C ASN A 7 1.82 -4.42 7.48
N SER A 8 0.50 -4.34 7.60
CA SER A 8 -0.28 -3.12 7.33
C SER A 8 0.13 -1.94 8.21
N LYS A 9 0.49 -2.17 9.48
CA LYS A 9 0.90 -1.10 10.38
C LYS A 9 2.21 -0.44 9.94
N GLU A 10 3.23 -1.23 9.60
CA GLU A 10 4.49 -0.71 9.04
C GLU A 10 4.25 0.03 7.71
N LEU A 11 3.26 -0.41 6.93
CA LEU A 11 2.85 0.28 5.71
C LEU A 11 2.27 1.66 6.00
N GLU A 12 1.32 1.74 6.94
CA GLU A 12 0.71 3.01 7.37
C GLU A 12 1.75 3.98 7.94
N GLU A 13 2.67 3.49 8.78
CA GLU A 13 3.77 4.29 9.33
C GLU A 13 4.68 4.80 8.20
N TYR A 14 5.03 3.94 7.23
CA TYR A 14 5.85 4.33 6.08
C TYR A 14 5.19 5.42 5.22
N ILE A 15 3.89 5.28 4.89
CA ILE A 15 3.10 6.27 4.13
C ILE A 15 3.14 7.62 4.85
N PHE A 16 2.85 7.61 6.15
CA PHE A 16 2.76 8.82 6.96
C PHE A 16 4.11 9.51 7.15
N GLU A 17 5.16 8.75 7.50
CA GLU A 17 6.50 9.31 7.73
C GLU A 17 7.15 9.86 6.47
N ASN A 18 6.88 9.24 5.31
CA ASN A 18 7.50 9.64 4.05
C ASN A 18 6.65 10.62 3.23
N ASP A 19 5.41 10.93 3.66
CA ASP A 19 4.45 11.77 2.92
C ASP A 19 4.29 11.27 1.47
N VAL A 20 4.08 9.96 1.34
CA VAL A 20 3.91 9.26 0.05
C VAL A 20 2.51 8.69 -0.08
N ASP A 21 2.08 8.52 -1.33
CA ASP A 21 0.90 7.76 -1.71
C ASP A 21 1.36 6.38 -2.23
N LEU A 22 0.56 5.35 -2.01
CA LEU A 22 0.81 4.04 -2.64
C LEU A 22 0.01 3.95 -3.92
N ARG A 23 0.69 3.53 -4.99
CA ARG A 23 0.08 3.33 -6.29
C ARG A 23 0.26 1.90 -6.75
N HIS A 24 -0.82 1.27 -7.17
CA HIS A 24 -0.76 -0.05 -7.78
C HIS A 24 -0.12 0.05 -9.17
N LYS A 25 0.98 -0.66 -9.38
CA LYS A 25 1.78 -0.61 -10.62
C LYS A 25 1.00 -1.07 -11.85
N GLY A 26 0.10 -2.03 -11.68
CA GLY A 26 -0.68 -2.59 -12.80
C GLY A 26 -1.77 -1.66 -13.33
N SER A 27 -2.39 -0.86 -12.45
CA SER A 27 -3.54 0.00 -12.81
C SER A 27 -3.26 1.49 -12.71
N GLY A 28 -2.17 1.89 -12.05
CA GLY A 28 -1.87 3.29 -11.73
C GLY A 28 -2.82 3.90 -10.69
N LEU A 29 -3.68 3.10 -10.07
CA LEU A 29 -4.63 3.56 -9.06
C LEU A 29 -3.96 3.72 -7.70
N SER A 30 -4.34 4.78 -6.99
CA SER A 30 -3.89 5.02 -5.63
C SER A 30 -4.65 4.16 -4.63
N VAL A 31 -3.98 3.84 -3.53
CA VAL A 31 -4.54 3.13 -2.38
C VAL A 31 -5.46 4.07 -1.59
N ALA A 32 -6.63 3.56 -1.23
CA ALA A 32 -7.60 4.25 -0.40
C ALA A 32 -7.55 3.77 1.05
N ILE A 33 -7.51 2.45 1.26
CA ILE A 33 -7.58 1.81 2.58
C ILE A 33 -6.62 0.63 2.61
N VAL A 34 -5.95 0.42 3.74
CA VAL A 34 -5.13 -0.76 4.02
C VAL A 34 -5.77 -1.47 5.22
N GLU A 35 -6.07 -2.76 5.08
CA GLU A 35 -6.65 -3.57 6.15
C GLU A 35 -5.73 -4.77 6.49
N PRO A 36 -5.56 -5.10 7.79
CA PRO A 36 -4.92 -6.34 8.19
C PRO A 36 -5.84 -7.53 7.90
N THR A 37 -5.30 -8.64 7.39
CA THR A 37 -6.06 -9.89 7.28
C THR A 37 -5.98 -10.69 8.60
N GLU A 38 -7.02 -11.46 8.93
CA GLU A 38 -7.10 -12.24 10.18
C GLU A 38 -5.99 -13.30 10.31
N GLU A 39 -5.40 -13.75 9.20
CA GLU A 39 -4.33 -14.75 9.18
C GLU A 39 -2.92 -14.14 9.25
N GLY A 40 -2.79 -12.80 9.18
CA GLY A 40 -1.55 -12.07 9.48
C GLY A 40 -0.38 -12.26 8.50
N GLU A 41 -0.51 -13.17 7.53
CA GLU A 41 0.48 -13.41 6.47
C GLU A 41 0.21 -12.55 5.22
N GLU A 42 -1.02 -12.05 5.09
CA GLU A 42 -1.52 -11.34 3.92
C GLU A 42 -1.92 -9.90 4.28
N MET A 43 -2.01 -9.06 3.26
CA MET A 43 -2.49 -7.69 3.36
C MET A 43 -3.61 -7.48 2.35
N ALA A 44 -4.69 -6.85 2.81
CA ALA A 44 -5.77 -6.41 1.95
C ALA A 44 -5.64 -4.91 1.72
N ILE A 45 -5.62 -4.49 0.46
CA ILE A 45 -5.58 -3.08 0.08
C ILE A 45 -6.76 -2.76 -0.82
N ILE A 46 -7.51 -1.73 -0.46
CA ILE A 46 -8.62 -1.21 -1.25
C ILE A 46 -8.11 -0.01 -2.05
N LEU A 47 -8.24 -0.07 -3.37
CA LEU A 47 -7.91 1.00 -4.30
C LEU A 47 -9.04 2.04 -4.35
N ASN A 48 -8.73 3.24 -4.86
CA ASN A 48 -9.70 4.34 -4.96
C ASN A 48 -10.94 4.06 -5.84
N ASP A 49 -10.91 3.03 -6.68
CA ASP A 49 -12.07 2.58 -7.45
C ASP A 49 -12.95 1.57 -6.70
N GLY A 50 -12.57 1.20 -5.46
CA GLY A 50 -13.22 0.18 -4.65
C GLY A 50 -12.74 -1.24 -4.93
N THR A 51 -11.72 -1.43 -5.79
CA THR A 51 -11.12 -2.75 -6.02
C THR A 51 -10.29 -3.15 -4.80
N GLU A 52 -10.57 -4.33 -4.25
CA GLU A 52 -9.79 -4.95 -3.19
C GLU A 52 -8.71 -5.86 -3.80
N VAL A 53 -7.48 -5.76 -3.29
CA VAL A 53 -6.34 -6.57 -3.69
C VAL A 53 -5.75 -7.20 -2.43
N GLU A 54 -5.87 -8.52 -2.33
CA GLU A 54 -5.27 -9.32 -1.28
C GLU A 54 -3.97 -9.95 -1.79
N PHE A 55 -2.89 -9.80 -1.02
CA PHE A 55 -1.59 -10.35 -1.39
C PHE A 55 -0.69 -10.55 -0.16
N PRO A 56 0.29 -11.48 -0.24
CA PRO A 56 1.27 -11.66 0.82
C PRO A 56 2.14 -10.41 1.01
N ALA A 57 2.50 -10.09 2.25
CA ALA A 57 3.20 -8.83 2.55
C ALA A 57 4.53 -8.66 1.80
N ASN A 58 5.24 -9.76 1.53
CA ASN A 58 6.49 -9.76 0.77
C ASN A 58 6.33 -9.34 -0.71
N GLN A 59 5.12 -9.36 -1.26
CA GLN A 59 4.84 -8.95 -2.64
C GLN A 59 4.44 -7.48 -2.77
N LEU A 60 4.36 -6.74 -1.67
CA LEU A 60 3.97 -5.32 -1.67
C LEU A 60 4.82 -4.50 -2.64
N SER A 61 6.13 -4.64 -2.58
CA SER A 61 7.06 -3.90 -3.46
C SER A 61 6.98 -4.33 -4.92
N GLU A 62 6.45 -5.52 -5.22
CA GLU A 62 6.24 -6.01 -6.59
C GLU A 62 4.97 -5.40 -7.20
N LEU A 63 3.91 -5.29 -6.41
CA LEU A 63 2.58 -4.85 -6.85
C LEU A 63 2.39 -3.33 -6.75
N PHE A 64 3.05 -2.68 -5.79
CA PHE A 64 2.86 -1.28 -5.51
C PHE A 64 4.18 -0.50 -5.59
N GLU A 65 4.04 0.80 -5.83
CA GLU A 65 5.13 1.78 -5.76
C GLU A 65 4.72 2.95 -4.86
N ALA A 66 5.70 3.54 -4.19
CA ALA A 66 5.52 4.75 -3.41
C ALA A 66 5.70 5.95 -4.34
N ALA A 67 4.61 6.71 -4.55
CA ALA A 67 4.62 7.95 -5.29
C ALA A 67 4.62 9.13 -4.31
N PRO A 68 5.41 10.20 -4.52
CA PRO A 68 5.34 11.36 -3.66
C PRO A 68 3.93 11.96 -3.70
N LEU A 69 3.37 12.31 -2.54
CA LEU A 69 2.15 13.10 -2.47
C LEU A 69 2.47 14.47 -3.08
N GLU A 70 2.02 14.72 -4.32
CA GLU A 70 2.04 16.07 -4.87
C GLU A 70 1.08 16.92 -4.02
N ARG A 71 1.62 17.54 -2.95
CA ARG A 71 0.96 18.61 -2.23
C ARG A 71 0.71 19.71 -3.25
N LYS A 72 -0.50 19.73 -3.82
CA LYS A 72 -0.98 20.86 -4.60
C LYS A 72 -0.81 22.10 -3.72
N LYS A 73 0.10 22.98 -4.14
CA LYS A 73 0.29 24.33 -3.60
C LYS A 73 -1.01 25.12 -3.60
#